data_AF-K2MPB4-F1
#
_entry.id   AF-K2MPB4-F1
#
_cell.length_a   1.000
_cell.length_b   1.000
_cell.length_c   1.000
_cell.angle_alpha   90.00
_cell.angle_beta   90.00
_cell.angle_gamma   90.00
#
_symmetry.space_group_name_H-M   'P 1'
#
loop_
_entity.id
_entity.type
_entity.pdbx_description
1 polymer ?
#
loop_
_entity_poly.entity_id
_entity_poly.type
_entity_poly.pdbx_seq_one_letter_code
_entity_poly.pdbx_strand_id
1 'polypeptide(L)'
;MLVTLPVYSKNKEEGNGKGELHLWLTDNTGHIVDIGPVSGDHDAAASSLLYKSGNNKEELIALYEKKNVGENKPSPGMASVLLTEQLERVKKVLTTWKEVDGRVSKLCPTSSAEQDTSSGNACSAVKITDGLVGFLSNTSTDDTWKDEYLGVNATVTGANEGKVTATEKGVTFTGRGAGAEWPVGRQGENQLYHFANYN
;
A
#
# COMPACT_ATOMS: atom_id res chain seq x y z
N MET A 1 11.08 -4.14 -3.09
CA MET A 1 11.08 -5.48 -2.49
C MET A 1 9.71 -6.10 -2.65
N LEU A 2 9.65 -7.40 -2.96
CA LEU A 2 8.41 -8.18 -3.01
C LEU A 2 8.39 -9.15 -1.83
N VAL A 3 7.24 -9.29 -1.17
CA VAL A 3 7.06 -10.20 -0.02
C VAL A 3 5.72 -10.90 -0.15
N THR A 4 5.64 -12.16 0.25
CA THR A 4 4.38 -12.88 0.41
C THR A 4 4.03 -13.03 1.89
N LEU A 5 2.86 -12.53 2.29
CA LEU A 5 2.38 -12.62 3.67
C LEU A 5 0.92 -13.11 3.68
N PRO A 6 0.52 -13.97 4.63
CA PRO A 6 -0.87 -14.36 4.78
C PRO A 6 -1.72 -13.18 5.25
N VAL A 7 -2.92 -13.07 4.70
CA VAL A 7 -3.98 -12.17 5.13
C VAL A 7 -5.12 -13.03 5.64
N TYR A 8 -5.47 -12.86 6.90
CA TYR A 8 -6.51 -13.66 7.55
C TYR A 8 -7.86 -12.96 7.45
N SER A 9 -8.86 -13.65 6.89
CA SER A 9 -10.23 -13.16 6.89
C SER A 9 -10.81 -13.16 8.31
N LYS A 10 -11.48 -12.06 8.70
CA LYS A 10 -12.07 -11.87 10.04
C LYS A 10 -13.26 -12.80 10.36
N ASN A 11 -13.62 -13.72 9.47
CA ASN A 11 -14.78 -14.58 9.66
C ASN A 11 -14.36 -15.97 10.17
N LYS A 12 -14.44 -16.13 11.50
CA LYS A 12 -15.22 -17.18 12.17
C LYS A 12 -15.01 -17.08 13.69
N GLU A 13 -16.12 -16.96 14.41
CA GLU A 13 -16.22 -17.52 15.76
C GLU A 13 -15.66 -18.94 15.70
N GLU A 14 -14.70 -19.25 16.58
CA GLU A 14 -13.98 -20.53 16.69
C GLU A 14 -12.94 -20.86 15.59
N GLY A 15 -11.66 -20.58 15.89
CA GLY A 15 -10.51 -21.36 15.42
C GLY A 15 -9.94 -21.04 14.05
N ASN A 16 -8.77 -20.40 14.02
CA ASN A 16 -7.86 -20.20 12.88
C ASN A 16 -8.55 -19.91 11.54
N GLY A 17 -8.87 -18.64 11.32
CA GLY A 17 -9.23 -18.13 9.99
C GLY A 17 -8.23 -18.60 8.94
N LYS A 18 -8.73 -18.89 7.74
CA LYS A 18 -7.91 -19.33 6.62
C LYS A 18 -7.09 -18.14 6.12
N GLY A 19 -5.77 -18.25 6.18
CA GLY A 19 -4.86 -17.24 5.65
C GLY A 19 -4.75 -17.37 4.14
N GLU A 20 -5.16 -16.33 3.41
CA GLU A 20 -4.90 -16.22 1.98
C GLU A 20 -3.54 -15.54 1.79
N LEU A 21 -2.62 -16.16 1.06
CA LEU A 21 -1.30 -15.60 0.81
C LEU A 21 -1.43 -14.43 -0.18
N HIS A 22 -1.01 -13.24 0.22
CA HIS A 22 -1.00 -12.04 -0.61
C HIS A 22 0.42 -11.65 -1.02
N LEU A 23 0.54 -11.02 -2.19
CA LEU A 23 1.77 -10.37 -2.65
C LEU A 23 1.78 -8.91 -2.22
N TRP A 24 2.85 -8.51 -1.54
CA TRP A 24 3.07 -7.15 -1.08
C TRP A 24 4.27 -6.54 -1.81
N LEU A 25 4.17 -5.28 -2.16
CA LEU A 25 5.24 -4.48 -2.74
C LEU A 25 5.64 -3.36 -1.79
N THR A 26 6.94 -3.17 -1.58
CA THR A 26 7.47 -2.00 -0.86
C THR A 26 8.74 -1.46 -1.52
N ASP A 27 8.97 -0.16 -1.44
CA ASP A 27 10.23 0.48 -1.85
C ASP A 27 11.29 0.55 -0.75
N ASN A 28 10.99 0.03 0.45
CA ASN A 28 11.81 0.12 1.67
C ASN A 28 11.94 1.53 2.27
N THR A 29 11.40 2.57 1.62
CA THR A 29 11.43 3.95 2.12
C THR A 29 10.14 4.35 2.84
N GLY A 30 9.07 3.58 2.64
CA GLY A 30 7.86 3.66 3.47
C GLY A 30 6.56 3.38 2.73
N HIS A 31 6.61 3.25 1.40
CA HIS A 31 5.44 2.84 0.64
C HIS A 31 5.30 1.32 0.71
N ILE A 32 4.10 0.86 1.08
CA ILE A 32 3.75 -0.55 1.12
C ILE A 32 2.35 -0.71 0.52
N VAL A 33 2.21 -1.60 -0.46
CA VAL A 33 0.96 -1.81 -1.21
C VAL A 33 0.68 -3.30 -1.30
N ASP A 34 -0.57 -3.67 -0.99
CA ASP A 34 -1.10 -5.01 -1.28
C ASP A 34 -1.41 -5.12 -2.78
N ILE A 35 -0.69 -5.99 -3.47
CA ILE A 35 -0.91 -6.26 -4.90
C ILE A 35 -2.11 -7.21 -5.09
N GLY A 36 -2.40 -8.01 -4.07
CA GLY A 36 -3.53 -8.93 -4.00
C GLY A 36 -3.13 -10.40 -3.78
N PRO A 37 -4.12 -11.29 -3.81
CA PRO A 37 -3.92 -12.70 -3.48
C PRO A 37 -3.06 -13.44 -4.51
N VAL A 38 -2.32 -14.43 -4.00
CA VAL A 38 -1.36 -15.30 -4.70
C VAL A 38 -1.77 -16.76 -4.58
N SER A 39 -2.11 -17.19 -3.37
CA SER A 39 -2.74 -18.50 -3.17
C SER A 39 -4.22 -18.35 -3.47
N GLY A 40 -4.84 -19.36 -4.10
CA GLY A 40 -6.28 -19.49 -4.02
C GLY A 40 -6.74 -19.88 -2.60
N ASP A 41 -7.66 -20.82 -2.54
CA ASP A 41 -8.28 -21.30 -1.30
C ASP A 41 -7.38 -22.21 -0.42
N HIS A 42 -6.10 -21.94 -0.26
CA HIS A 42 -5.19 -22.78 0.52
C HIS A 42 -4.43 -21.99 1.57
N ASP A 43 -4.50 -22.47 2.81
CA ASP A 43 -3.63 -21.99 3.88
C ASP A 43 -2.19 -22.44 3.58
N ALA A 44 -1.28 -21.47 3.50
CA ALA A 44 0.12 -21.65 3.15
C ALA A 44 1.02 -21.27 4.33
N ALA A 45 1.80 -22.23 4.83
CA ALA A 45 2.73 -22.00 5.93
C ALA A 45 4.08 -21.42 5.44
N ALA A 46 4.48 -21.77 4.22
CA ALA A 46 5.71 -21.29 3.60
C ALA A 46 5.47 -20.94 2.13
N SER A 47 6.24 -19.95 1.65
CA SER A 47 6.25 -19.54 0.25
C SER A 47 7.62 -19.04 -0.18
N SER A 48 7.84 -19.05 -1.50
CA SER A 48 9.03 -18.52 -2.16
C SER A 48 8.61 -17.80 -3.44
N LEU A 49 9.25 -16.67 -3.71
CA LEU A 49 9.04 -15.89 -4.92
C LEU A 49 10.28 -15.98 -5.81
N LEU A 50 10.07 -16.24 -7.09
CA LEU A 50 11.10 -16.18 -8.11
C LEU A 50 10.72 -15.15 -9.17
N TYR A 51 11.54 -14.10 -9.28
CA TYR A 51 11.50 -13.18 -10.40
C TYR A 51 12.54 -13.59 -11.43
N LYS A 52 12.09 -13.83 -12.66
CA LYS A 52 12.94 -14.18 -13.79
C LYS A 52 12.81 -13.11 -14.86
N SER A 53 13.94 -12.53 -15.24
CA SER A 53 14.03 -11.58 -16.34
C SER A 53 15.10 -12.04 -17.33
N GLY A 54 14.73 -12.21 -18.60
CA GLY A 54 15.64 -12.66 -19.66
C GLY A 54 14.91 -12.88 -20.98
N ASN A 55 15.62 -12.75 -22.11
CA ASN A 55 15.05 -12.89 -23.46
C ASN A 55 13.80 -12.02 -23.70
N ASN A 56 13.81 -10.77 -23.20
CA ASN A 56 12.68 -9.83 -23.25
C ASN A 56 11.38 -10.35 -22.60
N LYS A 57 11.49 -11.31 -21.67
CA LYS A 57 10.39 -11.84 -20.89
C LYS A 57 10.66 -11.64 -19.41
N GLU A 58 9.63 -11.19 -18.70
CA GLU A 58 9.63 -11.01 -17.25
C GLU A 58 8.52 -11.89 -16.69
N GLU A 59 8.89 -12.78 -15.78
CA GLU A 59 8.01 -13.77 -15.16
C GLU A 59 8.16 -13.67 -13.65
N LEU A 60 7.04 -13.59 -12.93
CA LEU A 60 6.99 -13.71 -11.48
C LEU A 60 6.30 -15.01 -11.13
N ILE A 61 6.96 -15.87 -10.37
CA ILE A 61 6.47 -17.19 -9.99
C ILE A 61 6.42 -17.26 -8.47
N ALA A 62 5.28 -17.69 -7.93
CA ALA A 62 5.16 -18.07 -6.53
C ALA A 62 5.14 -19.59 -6.39
N LEU A 63 5.95 -20.09 -5.48
CA LEU A 63 5.93 -21.46 -5.02
C LEU A 63 5.47 -21.45 -3.56
N TYR A 64 4.41 -22.18 -3.22
CA TYR A 64 3.90 -22.20 -1.85
C TYR A 64 3.41 -23.58 -1.41
N GLU A 65 3.44 -23.80 -0.11
CA GLU A 65 2.90 -25.02 0.50
C GLU A 65 1.39 -25.02 0.45
N LYS A 66 0.80 -26.10 -0.05
CA LYS A 66 -0.63 -26.37 -0.01
C LYS A 66 -0.91 -27.36 1.12
N LYS A 67 -1.50 -26.88 2.21
CA LYS A 67 -2.02 -27.77 3.25
C LYS A 67 -3.18 -28.59 2.69
N ASN A 68 -3.06 -29.92 2.75
CA ASN A 68 -4.18 -30.82 2.51
C ASN A 68 -5.19 -30.69 3.66
N VAL A 69 -6.49 -30.75 3.39
CA VAL A 69 -7.56 -30.75 4.41
C VAL A 69 -8.19 -32.15 4.42
N GLY A 70 -8.06 -32.90 5.52
CA GLY A 70 -8.55 -34.29 5.66
C GLY A 70 -7.82 -35.08 6.77
N GLU A 71 -8.47 -36.10 7.36
CA GLU A 71 -7.99 -36.87 8.53
C GLU A 71 -6.88 -37.91 8.25
N ASN A 72 -6.46 -38.09 6.99
CA ASN A 72 -5.36 -39.01 6.59
C ASN A 72 -4.36 -38.29 5.68
N LYS A 73 -3.50 -37.41 6.22
CA LYS A 73 -2.68 -36.51 5.37
C LYS A 73 -1.34 -37.13 4.97
N PRO A 74 -1.07 -37.34 3.66
CA PRO A 74 0.30 -37.36 3.16
C PRO A 74 0.96 -35.98 3.35
N SER A 75 2.29 -35.91 3.22
CA SER A 75 3.12 -34.70 3.32
C SER A 75 2.52 -33.49 2.56
N PRO A 76 2.75 -32.24 3.02
CA PRO A 76 2.28 -31.04 2.34
C PRO A 76 2.63 -31.06 0.85
N GLY A 77 1.66 -30.75 -0.01
CA GLY A 77 1.91 -30.58 -1.44
C GLY A 77 2.51 -29.21 -1.73
N MET A 78 3.19 -29.06 -2.86
CA MET A 78 3.69 -27.77 -3.34
C MET A 78 2.88 -27.31 -4.55
N ALA A 79 2.49 -26.04 -4.56
CA ALA A 79 1.81 -25.40 -5.68
C ALA A 79 2.73 -24.33 -6.29
N SER A 80 2.79 -24.29 -7.62
CA SER A 80 3.49 -23.27 -8.39
C SER A 80 2.49 -22.48 -9.21
N VAL A 81 2.55 -21.15 -9.13
CA VAL A 81 1.64 -20.23 -9.81
C VAL A 81 2.44 -19.15 -10.52
N LEU A 82 2.12 -18.93 -11.80
CA LEU A 82 2.63 -17.80 -12.57
C LEU A 82 1.78 -16.56 -12.28
N LEU A 83 2.41 -15.52 -11.75
CA LEU A 83 1.77 -14.30 -11.26
C LEU A 83 1.79 -13.18 -12.31
N THR A 84 1.27 -13.46 -13.51
CA THR A 84 1.29 -12.51 -14.64
C THR A 84 0.50 -11.25 -14.31
N GLU A 85 -0.73 -11.39 -13.79
CA GLU A 85 -1.59 -10.25 -13.45
C GLU A 85 -1.00 -9.41 -12.30
N GLN A 86 -0.47 -10.06 -11.27
CA GLN A 86 0.16 -9.38 -10.15
C GLN A 86 1.43 -8.65 -10.60
N LEU A 87 2.22 -9.23 -11.52
CA LEU A 87 3.40 -8.55 -12.08
C LEU A 87 3.01 -7.30 -12.88
N GLU A 88 1.94 -7.34 -13.67
CA GLU A 88 1.40 -6.16 -14.34
C GLU A 88 0.96 -5.08 -13.35
N ARG A 89 0.28 -5.47 -12.26
CA ARG A 89 -0.10 -4.55 -11.17
C ARG A 89 1.13 -3.94 -10.50
N VAL A 90 2.16 -4.73 -10.19
CA VAL A 90 3.43 -4.24 -9.63
C VAL A 90 4.02 -3.15 -10.52
N LYS A 91 4.10 -3.39 -11.84
CA LYS A 91 4.61 -2.39 -12.79
C LYS A 91 3.78 -1.11 -12.76
N LYS A 92 2.45 -1.22 -12.70
CA LYS A 92 1.54 -0.08 -12.61
C LYS A 92 1.75 0.72 -11.32
N VAL A 93 1.91 0.05 -10.18
CA VAL A 93 2.19 0.71 -8.89
C VAL A 93 3.53 1.45 -8.96
N LEU A 94 4.59 0.80 -9.47
CA LEU A 94 5.91 1.43 -9.62
C LEU A 94 5.89 2.65 -10.55
N THR A 95 5.11 2.62 -11.63
CA THR A 95 4.91 3.79 -12.50
C THR A 95 4.18 4.91 -11.76
N THR A 96 3.13 4.56 -11.00
CA THR A 96 2.35 5.52 -10.21
C THR A 96 3.24 6.22 -9.19
N TRP A 97 4.06 5.49 -8.42
CA TRP A 97 4.99 6.08 -7.45
C TRP A 97 5.93 7.10 -8.09
N LYS A 98 6.50 6.78 -9.26
CA LYS A 98 7.38 7.72 -9.99
C LYS A 98 6.64 8.99 -10.45
N GLU A 99 5.39 8.86 -10.87
CA GLU A 99 4.56 10.02 -11.26
C GLU A 99 4.20 10.90 -10.05
N VAL A 100 3.92 10.28 -8.89
CA VAL A 100 3.66 11.00 -7.64
C VAL A 100 4.92 11.71 -7.17
N ASP A 101 6.07 11.03 -7.13
CA ASP A 101 7.37 11.65 -6.81
C ASP A 101 7.68 12.85 -7.72
N GLY A 102 7.40 12.70 -9.02
CA GLY A 102 7.58 13.78 -10.01
C GLY A 102 6.64 14.98 -9.80
N ARG A 103 5.49 14.79 -9.13
CA ARG A 103 4.59 15.88 -8.72
C ARG A 103 5.02 16.49 -7.39
N VAL A 104 5.31 15.67 -6.38
CA VAL A 104 5.71 16.10 -5.03
C VAL A 104 7.02 16.90 -5.08
N SER A 105 7.99 16.45 -5.90
CA SER A 105 9.26 17.17 -6.09
C SER A 105 9.10 18.60 -6.64
N LYS A 106 7.96 18.94 -7.25
CA LYS A 106 7.66 20.29 -7.76
C LYS A 106 6.99 21.19 -6.71
N LEU A 107 6.59 20.65 -5.56
CA LEU A 107 5.90 21.42 -4.51
C LEU A 107 6.85 22.38 -3.76
N CYS A 108 8.15 22.13 -3.77
CA CYS A 108 9.17 23.10 -3.35
C CYS A 108 10.07 23.48 -4.53
N PRO A 109 9.64 24.43 -5.38
CA PRO A 109 10.51 24.95 -6.42
C PRO A 109 11.72 25.66 -5.79
N THR A 110 12.91 25.37 -6.31
CA THR A 110 14.20 25.96 -5.88
C THR A 110 14.28 27.49 -5.95
N SER A 111 13.27 28.18 -6.51
CA SER A 111 13.24 29.63 -6.66
C SER A 111 12.96 30.41 -5.37
N SER A 112 12.49 29.76 -4.29
CA SER A 112 12.38 30.42 -2.97
C SER A 112 13.74 30.64 -2.29
N ALA A 113 14.82 30.06 -2.83
CA ALA A 113 16.19 30.28 -2.33
C ALA A 113 16.79 31.65 -2.68
N GLU A 114 16.14 32.44 -3.55
CA GLU A 114 16.61 33.79 -3.89
C GLU A 114 16.03 34.90 -3.00
N GLN A 115 15.04 34.60 -2.13
CA GLN A 115 14.30 35.67 -1.43
C GLN A 115 14.34 35.68 0.10
N ASP A 116 14.74 34.60 0.79
CA ASP A 116 14.77 34.60 2.25
C ASP A 116 16.12 34.14 2.82
N THR A 117 16.77 35.06 3.52
CA THR A 117 17.99 34.86 4.34
C THR A 117 17.71 34.09 5.64
N SER A 118 16.65 33.28 5.69
CA SER A 118 16.30 32.47 6.85
C SER A 118 17.09 31.16 6.82
N SER A 119 17.86 30.88 7.89
CA SER A 119 18.71 29.70 8.07
C SER A 119 17.92 28.38 8.27
N GLY A 120 16.73 28.28 7.71
CA GLY A 120 15.90 27.08 7.68
C GLY A 120 15.88 26.51 6.27
N ASN A 121 16.79 25.59 5.99
CA ASN A 121 16.94 24.85 4.74
C ASN A 121 15.75 23.91 4.46
N ALA A 122 14.52 24.42 4.41
CA ALA A 122 13.32 23.58 4.22
C ALA A 122 13.16 23.11 2.77
N CYS A 123 13.75 23.82 1.80
CA CYS A 123 13.63 23.54 0.36
C CYS A 123 14.99 23.35 -0.33
N SER A 124 16.10 23.21 0.40
CA SER A 124 17.41 23.01 -0.22
C SER A 124 17.67 21.52 -0.46
N ALA A 125 17.65 21.07 -1.72
CA ALA A 125 18.18 19.79 -2.23
C ALA A 125 17.82 18.46 -1.53
N VAL A 126 17.16 18.48 -0.36
CA VAL A 126 16.58 17.32 0.30
C VAL A 126 15.40 16.92 -0.56
N LYS A 127 15.50 15.73 -1.14
CA LYS A 127 14.39 15.11 -1.85
C LYS A 127 13.22 15.05 -0.88
N ILE A 128 12.20 15.89 -1.06
CA ILE A 128 10.96 15.88 -0.27
C ILE A 128 10.34 14.48 -0.22
N THR A 129 10.62 13.67 -1.23
CA THR A 129 10.15 12.29 -1.37
C THR A 129 10.93 11.29 -0.49
N ASP A 130 12.08 11.67 0.09
CA ASP A 130 12.84 10.78 0.95
C ASP A 130 12.16 10.63 2.31
N GLY A 131 11.81 9.41 2.68
CA GLY A 131 11.00 9.12 3.87
C GLY A 131 9.52 9.54 3.75
N LEU A 132 9.05 9.93 2.56
CA LEU A 132 7.63 10.12 2.31
C LEU A 132 6.96 8.74 2.24
N VAL A 133 5.84 8.59 2.93
CA VAL A 133 5.15 7.29 3.16
C VAL A 133 3.71 7.26 2.65
N GLY A 134 3.18 8.42 2.27
CA GLY A 134 1.81 8.60 1.79
C GLY A 134 1.57 10.05 1.42
N PHE A 135 0.63 10.27 0.51
CA PHE A 135 0.30 11.60 0.02
C PHE A 135 -1.19 11.70 -0.32
N LEU A 136 -1.94 12.43 0.51
CA LEU A 136 -3.35 12.75 0.25
C LEU A 136 -3.41 14.06 -0.52
N SER A 137 -3.61 13.95 -1.83
CA SER A 137 -3.79 15.07 -2.75
C SER A 137 -4.84 14.68 -3.76
N ASN A 138 -5.57 15.66 -4.31
CA ASN A 138 -6.73 15.49 -5.19
C ASN A 138 -8.06 15.25 -4.45
N THR A 139 -9.12 15.30 -5.26
CA THR A 139 -10.53 15.14 -4.91
C THR A 139 -10.78 13.83 -4.16
N SER A 140 -11.35 13.91 -2.95
CA SER A 140 -11.96 12.75 -2.30
C SER A 140 -13.30 12.43 -2.94
N THR A 141 -13.59 11.16 -3.14
CA THR A 141 -14.93 10.69 -3.53
C THR A 141 -15.61 10.10 -2.31
N ASP A 142 -16.84 10.56 -2.04
CA ASP A 142 -17.69 10.06 -0.97
C ASP A 142 -16.94 9.94 0.37
N ASP A 143 -16.75 8.73 0.87
CA ASP A 143 -16.18 8.43 2.18
C ASP A 143 -14.67 8.15 2.18
N THR A 144 -13.99 8.32 1.04
CA THR A 144 -12.60 7.91 0.88
C THR A 144 -11.73 9.01 0.28
N TRP A 145 -10.67 9.37 1.01
CA TRP A 145 -9.59 10.20 0.49
C TRP A 145 -8.40 9.31 0.15
N LYS A 146 -8.17 9.16 -1.15
CA LYS A 146 -7.20 8.22 -1.68
C LYS A 146 -5.76 8.67 -1.42
N ASP A 147 -4.93 7.73 -0.98
CA ASP A 147 -3.47 7.90 -1.00
C ASP A 147 -2.95 7.75 -2.43
N GLU A 148 -2.26 8.79 -2.90
CA GLU A 148 -1.69 8.86 -4.24
C GLU A 148 -0.58 7.82 -4.44
N TYR A 149 0.09 7.38 -3.36
CA TYR A 149 1.02 6.25 -3.38
C TYR A 149 0.34 4.88 -3.29
N LEU A 150 -1.00 4.84 -3.30
CA LEU A 150 -1.81 3.63 -3.28
C LEU A 150 -1.66 2.78 -2.02
N GLY A 151 -1.08 3.34 -0.95
CA GLY A 151 -0.92 2.67 0.34
C GLY A 151 -2.24 2.65 1.10
N VAL A 152 -2.33 3.45 2.15
CA VAL A 152 -3.50 3.46 3.04
C VAL A 152 -4.36 4.65 2.69
N ASN A 153 -5.65 4.45 2.39
CA ASN A 153 -6.56 5.59 2.20
C ASN A 153 -7.02 6.15 3.55
N ALA A 154 -7.38 7.43 3.59
CA ALA A 154 -8.06 8.01 4.74
C ALA A 154 -9.58 7.88 4.59
N THR A 155 -10.26 7.63 5.71
CA THR A 155 -11.72 7.61 5.79
C THR A 155 -12.25 9.01 6.04
N VAL A 156 -13.15 9.46 5.19
CA VAL A 156 -13.78 10.78 5.24
C VAL A 156 -15.15 10.69 5.89
N THR A 157 -15.35 11.47 6.95
CA THR A 157 -16.63 11.58 7.66
C THR A 157 -17.37 12.85 7.26
N GLY A 158 -18.68 12.75 7.03
CA GLY A 158 -19.56 13.87 6.68
C GLY A 158 -19.82 14.06 5.19
N ALA A 159 -19.24 13.23 4.31
CA ALA A 159 -19.45 13.37 2.86
C ALA A 159 -20.90 13.14 2.44
N ASN A 160 -21.53 12.08 2.96
CA ASN A 160 -22.94 11.78 2.72
C ASN A 160 -23.90 12.80 3.33
N GLU A 161 -23.41 13.69 4.19
CA GLU A 161 -24.19 14.77 4.84
C GLU A 161 -24.01 16.12 4.12
N GLY A 162 -23.32 16.15 2.97
CA GLY A 162 -23.01 17.39 2.25
C GLY A 162 -22.00 18.30 2.96
N LYS A 163 -21.27 17.77 3.96
CA LYS A 163 -20.31 18.52 4.79
C LYS A 163 -18.89 18.52 4.23
N VAL A 164 -18.65 17.78 3.16
CA VAL A 164 -17.34 17.65 2.51
C VAL A 164 -17.43 18.26 1.12
N THR A 165 -16.59 19.23 0.84
CA THR A 165 -16.43 19.80 -0.50
C THR A 165 -15.05 19.44 -1.02
N ALA A 166 -15.00 18.67 -2.09
CA ALA A 166 -13.75 18.37 -2.75
C ALA A 166 -13.23 19.59 -3.52
N THR A 167 -11.92 19.78 -3.49
CA THR A 167 -11.21 20.87 -4.15
C THR A 167 -10.09 20.28 -5.00
N GLU A 168 -9.50 21.07 -5.89
CA GLU A 168 -8.40 20.59 -6.75
C GLU A 168 -7.20 20.05 -5.96
N LYS A 169 -7.00 20.49 -4.72
CA LYS A 169 -5.81 20.14 -3.90
C LYS A 169 -6.15 19.42 -2.60
N GLY A 170 -7.39 18.98 -2.41
CA GLY A 170 -7.81 18.30 -1.19
C GLY A 170 -9.28 18.50 -0.89
N VAL A 171 -9.63 18.67 0.38
CA VAL A 171 -11.03 18.69 0.82
C VAL A 171 -11.28 19.78 1.86
N THR A 172 -12.49 20.33 1.85
CA THR A 172 -12.97 21.27 2.87
C THR A 172 -14.05 20.59 3.70
N PHE A 173 -13.87 20.59 5.03
CA PHE A 173 -14.83 20.05 5.99
C PHE A 173 -15.65 21.17 6.61
N THR A 174 -16.97 21.03 6.65
CA THR A 174 -17.88 22.01 7.26
C THR A 174 -18.78 21.35 8.29
N GLY A 175 -18.84 21.96 9.49
CA GLY A 175 -19.70 21.47 10.57
C GLY A 175 -19.06 20.42 11.48
N ARG A 176 -19.72 20.20 12.62
CA ARG A 176 -19.23 19.33 13.68
C ARG A 176 -19.20 17.87 13.21
N GLY A 177 -18.08 17.20 13.47
CA GLY A 177 -17.88 15.77 13.17
C GLY A 177 -17.41 15.48 11.73
N ALA A 178 -17.28 16.49 10.87
CA ALA A 178 -16.69 16.30 9.54
C ALA A 178 -15.16 16.34 9.62
N GLY A 179 -14.48 15.43 8.93
CA GLY A 179 -13.03 15.30 8.96
C GLY A 179 -12.53 14.08 8.19
N ALA A 180 -11.22 13.86 8.22
CA ALA A 180 -10.59 12.65 7.69
C ALA A 180 -9.79 11.95 8.78
N GLU A 181 -9.91 10.62 8.83
CA GLU A 181 -9.12 9.76 9.69
C GLU A 181 -8.20 8.91 8.82
N TRP A 182 -6.89 9.05 9.00
CA TRP A 182 -5.89 8.21 8.33
C TRP A 182 -5.40 7.13 9.30
N PRO A 183 -5.79 5.86 9.16
CA PRO A 183 -5.57 4.87 10.21
C PRO A 183 -4.10 4.51 10.38
N VAL A 184 -3.67 4.33 11.63
CA VAL A 184 -2.36 3.74 12.01
C VAL A 184 -2.59 2.36 12.63
N GLY A 185 -2.94 2.30 13.93
CA GLY A 185 -3.24 1.03 14.60
C GLY A 185 -4.59 0.39 14.21
N ARG A 186 -5.51 1.17 13.64
CA ARG A 186 -6.83 0.67 13.18
C ARG A 186 -6.75 -0.14 11.88
N GLN A 187 -5.58 -0.26 11.26
CA GLN A 187 -5.37 -1.06 10.05
C GLN A 187 -5.51 -2.58 10.31
N GLY A 188 -5.45 -3.01 11.58
CA GLY A 188 -5.65 -4.40 11.98
C GLY A 188 -4.33 -5.15 12.13
N GLU A 189 -4.22 -6.31 11.50
CA GLU A 189 -3.04 -7.18 11.59
C GLU A 189 -1.84 -6.61 10.80
N ASN A 190 -2.09 -6.17 9.57
CA ASN A 190 -1.07 -5.53 8.73
C ASN A 190 -1.08 -4.02 8.97
N GLN A 191 -0.23 -3.55 9.90
CA GLN A 191 -0.10 -2.14 10.27
C GLN A 191 1.03 -1.47 9.48
N LEU A 192 0.71 -1.01 8.29
CA LEU A 192 1.65 -0.41 7.34
C LEU A 192 2.32 0.86 7.91
N TYR A 193 1.61 1.59 8.77
CA TYR A 193 2.09 2.82 9.40
C TYR A 193 2.60 2.64 10.83
N HIS A 194 2.93 1.41 11.24
CA HIS A 194 3.42 1.12 12.60
C HIS A 194 4.70 1.91 12.96
N PHE A 195 5.49 2.33 11.95
CA PHE A 195 6.67 3.18 12.14
C PHE A 195 6.36 4.49 12.89
N ALA A 196 5.14 5.02 12.80
CA ALA A 196 4.75 6.27 13.45
C ALA A 196 4.81 6.24 14.99
N ASN A 197 4.94 5.04 15.59
CA ASN A 197 5.04 4.86 17.04
C ASN A 197 6.47 5.02 17.60
N TYR A 198 7.50 5.15 16.76
CA TYR A 198 8.91 5.03 17.17
C TYR A 198 9.78 6.24 16.81
N ASN A 199 9.17 7.35 16.39
CA ASN A 199 9.90 8.58 16.01
C ASN A 199 10.25 9.44 17.23
#